data_AF-A0A542AZK5-F1
#
_entry.id   AF-A0A542AZK5-F1
#
_cell.length_a   1.000
_cell.length_b   1.000
_cell.length_c   1.000
_cell.angle_alpha   90.00
_cell.angle_beta   90.00
_cell.angle_gamma   90.00
#
_symmetry.space_group_name_H-M   'P 1'
#
loop_
_entity.id
_entity.type
_entity.pdbx_description
1 polymer ?
#
loop_
_entity_poly.entity_id
_entity_poly.type
_entity_poly.pdbx_seq_one_letter_code
_entity_poly.pdbx_strand_id
1 'polypeptide(L)'
;MIYFFIKDNTCDRWHDLELSAWLEHENVLYTDTNEHASSFDRIEHLKIHVSKGGNFESVTLKADFGKNGCTGSSARSPEELIKKETDNASWSGLGSTQVNKKEYLELREHLMDIYKKKMCLDFDTIKSKSETDLTSKI
;
A
#
# COMPACT_ATOMS: atom_id res chain seq x y z
N MET A 1 -1.04 14.22 -14.68
CA MET A 1 -0.88 12.80 -15.09
C MET A 1 -1.09 11.88 -13.88
N ILE A 2 -1.31 10.56 -14.05
CA ILE A 2 -1.25 9.59 -12.92
C ILE A 2 -0.11 8.59 -13.14
N TYR A 3 0.68 8.36 -12.10
CA TYR A 3 1.81 7.43 -12.06
C TYR A 3 1.45 6.24 -11.19
N PHE A 4 1.72 5.02 -11.69
CA PHE A 4 1.38 3.77 -11.03
C PHE A 4 2.64 2.98 -10.70
N PHE A 5 2.71 2.45 -9.49
CA PHE A 5 3.82 1.63 -9.04
C PHE A 5 3.34 0.37 -8.36
N ILE A 6 4.11 -0.70 -8.54
CA ILE A 6 3.93 -1.99 -7.88
C ILE A 6 5.24 -2.33 -7.17
N LYS A 7 5.14 -2.69 -5.90
CA LYS A 7 6.23 -3.29 -5.14
C LYS A 7 5.84 -4.71 -4.76
N ASP A 8 6.66 -5.65 -5.20
CA ASP A 8 6.51 -7.07 -4.89
C ASP A 8 7.70 -7.54 -4.07
N ASN A 9 7.42 -7.86 -2.80
CA ASN A 9 8.36 -8.44 -1.85
C ASN A 9 7.92 -9.85 -1.42
N THR A 10 7.35 -10.59 -2.38
CA THR A 10 6.96 -11.99 -2.22
C THR A 10 8.19 -12.90 -2.11
N CYS A 11 8.09 -13.90 -1.24
CA CYS A 11 8.98 -15.05 -1.18
C CYS A 11 8.19 -16.33 -0.88
N ASP A 12 8.86 -17.47 -0.75
CA ASP A 12 8.24 -18.77 -0.50
C ASP A 12 7.40 -18.86 0.80
N ARG A 13 7.57 -17.90 1.72
CA ARG A 13 6.91 -17.89 3.04
C ARG A 13 5.79 -16.86 3.15
N TRP A 14 5.84 -15.81 2.35
CA TRP A 14 4.87 -14.71 2.39
C TRP A 14 4.77 -13.99 1.05
N HIS A 15 3.59 -13.45 0.78
CA HIS A 15 3.33 -12.49 -0.27
C HIS A 15 3.17 -11.11 0.37
N ASP A 16 4.03 -10.16 0.00
CA ASP A 16 3.92 -8.76 0.42
C ASP A 16 3.88 -7.91 -0.86
N LEU A 17 2.66 -7.51 -1.23
CA LEU A 17 2.37 -6.78 -2.46
C LEU A 17 1.83 -5.40 -2.10
N GLU A 18 2.38 -4.38 -2.74
CA GLU A 18 2.04 -2.99 -2.50
C GLU A 18 1.83 -2.25 -3.82
N LEU A 19 0.75 -1.48 -3.91
CA LEU A 19 0.36 -0.69 -5.05
C LEU A 19 0.25 0.77 -4.61
N SER A 20 0.86 1.69 -5.36
CA SER A 20 0.69 3.13 -5.16
C SER A 20 0.30 3.81 -6.46
N ALA A 21 -0.63 4.77 -6.37
CA ALA A 21 -0.99 5.65 -7.47
C ALA A 21 -0.82 7.10 -7.03
N TRP A 22 -0.16 7.89 -7.88
CA TRP A 22 0.20 9.28 -7.62
C TRP A 22 -0.38 10.19 -8.70
N LEU A 23 -1.12 11.22 -8.29
CA LEU A 23 -1.63 12.26 -9.16
C LEU A 23 -0.64 13.43 -9.21
N GLU A 24 -0.27 13.84 -10.42
CA GLU A 24 0.55 15.02 -10.65
C GLU A 24 -0.29 16.28 -10.82
N HIS A 25 0.14 17.33 -10.13
CA HIS A 25 -0.26 18.72 -10.30
C HIS A 25 0.91 19.49 -10.92
N GLU A 26 0.76 19.88 -12.18
CA GLU A 26 1.80 20.62 -12.92
C GLU A 26 1.79 22.11 -12.54
N ASN A 27 2.93 22.77 -12.69
CA ASN A 27 3.10 24.22 -12.54
C ASN A 27 2.64 24.79 -11.18
N VAL A 28 2.85 24.03 -10.09
CA VAL A 28 2.56 24.48 -8.73
C VAL A 28 3.67 25.43 -8.27
N LEU A 29 3.28 26.60 -7.75
CA LEU A 29 4.21 27.56 -7.17
C LEU A 29 4.63 27.10 -5.77
N TYR A 30 5.92 26.83 -5.61
CA TYR A 30 6.55 26.57 -4.32
C TYR A 30 6.98 27.91 -3.71
N THR A 31 6.24 28.41 -2.73
CA THR A 31 6.42 29.76 -2.16
C THR A 31 7.73 29.94 -1.38
N ASP A 32 8.35 28.83 -0.96
CA ASP A 32 9.64 28.80 -0.28
C ASP A 32 10.82 29.05 -1.23
N THR A 33 10.75 28.56 -2.46
CA THR A 33 11.80 28.78 -3.48
C THR A 33 11.41 29.76 -4.58
N ASN A 34 10.14 30.17 -4.63
CA ASN A 34 9.55 31.01 -5.68
C ASN A 34 9.71 30.41 -7.09
N GLU A 35 9.58 29.10 -7.19
CA GLU A 35 9.71 28.32 -8.43
C GLU A 35 8.42 27.56 -8.73
N HIS A 36 8.15 27.35 -10.02
CA HIS A 36 7.09 26.46 -10.46
C HIS A 36 7.66 25.07 -10.73
N ALA A 37 7.01 24.05 -10.19
CA ALA A 37 7.39 22.66 -10.38
C ALA A 37 6.16 21.75 -10.29
N SER A 38 6.35 20.44 -10.53
CA SER A 38 5.29 19.47 -10.28
C SER A 38 5.12 19.23 -8.78
N SER A 39 3.89 18.90 -8.37
CA SER A 39 3.56 18.38 -7.03
C SER A 39 2.80 17.07 -7.20
N PHE A 40 2.96 16.14 -6.26
CA PHE A 40 2.37 14.81 -6.38
C PHE A 40 1.63 14.40 -5.11
N ASP A 41 0.37 14.04 -5.28
CA ASP A 41 -0.50 13.54 -4.23
C ASP A 41 -0.71 12.04 -4.40
N ARG A 42 -0.50 11.25 -3.33
CA ARG A 42 -0.83 9.83 -3.37
C ARG A 42 -2.33 9.65 -3.24
N ILE A 43 -2.96 9.24 -4.33
CA ILE A 43 -4.42 9.07 -4.40
C ILE A 43 -4.86 7.67 -3.97
N GLU A 44 -3.98 6.68 -4.08
CA GLU A 44 -4.25 5.30 -3.65
C GLU A 44 -2.98 4.64 -3.12
N HIS A 45 -3.11 3.94 -2.01
CA HIS A 45 -2.11 3.03 -1.48
C HIS A 45 -2.79 1.76 -0.99
N LEU A 46 -2.49 0.63 -1.64
CA LEU A 46 -3.03 -0.67 -1.28
C LEU A 46 -1.87 -1.60 -0.96
N LYS A 47 -1.87 -2.18 0.25
CA LYS A 47 -0.87 -3.15 0.68
C LYS A 47 -1.57 -4.40 1.17
N ILE A 48 -1.17 -5.55 0.63
CA ILE A 48 -1.56 -6.86 1.15
C ILE A 48 -0.33 -7.57 1.70
N HIS A 49 -0.49 -8.20 2.85
CA HIS A 49 0.45 -9.16 3.37
C HIS A 49 -0.29 -10.47 3.60
N VAL A 50 0.16 -11.54 2.96
CA VAL A 50 -0.32 -12.90 3.18
C VAL A 50 0.86 -13.75 3.61
N SER A 51 0.80 -14.36 4.78
CA SER A 51 1.80 -15.35 5.20
C SER A 51 1.14 -16.63 5.64
N LYS A 52 1.78 -17.75 5.33
CA LYS A 52 1.34 -19.09 5.72
C LYS A 52 2.49 -19.84 6.37
N GLY A 53 2.39 -20.06 7.67
CA GLY A 53 3.28 -20.91 8.45
C GLY A 53 2.60 -22.23 8.82
N GLY A 54 3.34 -23.17 9.40
CA GLY A 54 2.84 -24.52 9.73
C GLY A 54 1.55 -24.53 10.57
N ASN A 55 1.34 -23.52 11.42
CA ASN A 55 0.19 -23.43 12.33
C ASN A 55 -0.57 -22.08 12.27
N PHE A 56 -0.27 -21.19 11.32
CA PHE A 56 -0.98 -19.91 11.21
C PHE A 56 -1.06 -19.42 9.76
N GLU A 57 -2.21 -18.83 9.43
CA GLU A 57 -2.41 -18.03 8.23
C GLU A 57 -2.66 -16.59 8.70
N SER A 58 -1.90 -15.64 8.18
CA SER A 58 -2.11 -14.21 8.45
C SER A 58 -2.38 -13.50 7.14
N VAL A 59 -3.46 -12.72 7.11
CA VAL A 59 -3.81 -11.85 5.99
C VAL A 59 -4.04 -10.45 6.54
N THR A 60 -3.26 -9.49 6.07
CA THR A 60 -3.47 -8.07 6.36
C THR A 60 -3.73 -7.36 5.06
N LEU A 61 -4.80 -6.56 5.01
CA LEU A 61 -5.01 -5.57 3.97
C LEU A 61 -4.98 -4.18 4.59
N LYS A 62 -4.16 -3.30 4.03
CA LYS A 62 -4.18 -1.86 4.30
C LYS A 62 -4.58 -1.15 3.01
N ALA A 63 -5.62 -0.33 3.08
CA ALA A 63 -6.06 0.49 1.98
C ALA A 63 -6.16 1.95 2.46
N ASP A 64 -5.56 2.87 1.71
CA ASP A 64 -5.61 4.30 1.92
C ASP A 64 -5.97 4.97 0.59
N PHE A 65 -7.02 5.78 0.63
CA PHE A 65 -7.55 6.51 -0.53
C PHE A 65 -7.47 7.98 -0.16
N GLY A 66 -6.39 8.64 -0.60
CA GLY A 66 -5.81 9.87 -0.05
C GLY A 66 -6.64 11.16 -0.15
N LYS A 67 -7.96 11.11 0.08
CA LYS A 67 -8.79 12.31 0.20
C LYS A 67 -8.36 13.09 1.45
N ASN A 68 -7.63 14.19 1.24
CA ASN A 68 -7.07 15.07 2.27
C ASN A 68 -5.92 14.47 3.11
N GLY A 69 -5.18 13.49 2.58
CA GLY A 69 -4.01 12.94 3.28
C GLY A 69 -2.79 13.87 3.19
N CYS A 70 -2.00 13.99 4.27
CA CYS A 70 -0.68 14.67 4.24
C CYS A 70 0.41 13.80 3.57
N THR A 71 0.02 12.87 2.69
CA THR A 71 0.89 11.88 2.04
C THR A 71 1.31 12.34 0.65
N GLY A 72 1.80 13.57 0.57
CA GLY A 72 2.39 14.12 -0.65
C GLY A 72 3.84 13.65 -0.83
N SER A 73 4.32 13.64 -2.07
CA SER A 73 5.74 13.40 -2.37
C SER A 73 6.50 14.71 -2.37
N SER A 74 7.75 14.70 -1.90
CA SER A 74 8.66 15.84 -2.04
C SER A 74 9.31 15.93 -3.43
N ALA A 75 8.88 15.11 -4.40
CA ALA A 75 9.35 15.18 -5.78
C ALA A 75 8.83 16.45 -6.47
N ARG A 76 9.71 17.12 -7.21
CA ARG A 76 9.41 18.32 -7.99
C ARG A 76 9.33 18.06 -9.50
N SER A 77 9.62 16.84 -9.93
CA SER A 77 9.41 16.39 -11.32
C SER A 77 8.97 14.92 -11.38
N PRO A 78 8.40 14.48 -12.51
CA PRO A 78 8.08 13.07 -12.72
C PRO A 78 9.27 12.12 -12.55
N GLU A 79 10.44 12.52 -13.05
CA GLU A 79 11.68 11.73 -12.96
C GLU A 79 12.11 11.57 -11.50
N GLU A 80 11.99 12.63 -10.69
CA GLU A 80 12.25 12.56 -9.26
C GLU A 80 11.26 11.66 -8.53
N LEU A 81 9.97 11.70 -8.91
CA LEU A 81 8.97 10.81 -8.33
C LEU A 81 9.30 9.35 -8.64
N ILE A 82 9.55 9.03 -9.90
CA ILE A 82 9.91 7.67 -10.35
C ILE A 82 11.13 7.20 -9.58
N LYS A 83 12.19 8.01 -9.55
CA LYS A 83 13.41 7.70 -8.81
C LYS A 83 13.13 7.46 -7.32
N LYS A 84 12.32 8.29 -6.67
CA LYS A 84 11.98 8.10 -5.25
C LYS A 84 11.22 6.82 -5.01
N GLU A 85 10.27 6.45 -5.85
CA GLU A 85 9.49 5.23 -5.68
C GLU A 85 10.31 3.97 -6.03
N THR A 86 11.23 4.05 -7.00
CA THR A 86 12.10 2.94 -7.42
C THR A 86 13.35 2.78 -6.56
N ASP A 87 13.87 3.86 -5.99
CA ASP A 87 15.08 3.81 -5.16
C ASP A 87 14.73 3.65 -3.66
N ASN A 88 13.46 3.86 -3.26
CA ASN A 88 13.00 3.56 -1.90
C ASN A 88 12.95 2.04 -1.65
N ALA A 89 14.12 1.48 -1.39
CA ALA A 89 14.28 0.28 -0.61
C ALA A 89 13.91 0.58 0.86
N SER A 90 12.62 0.63 1.20
CA SER A 90 12.23 0.35 2.59
C SER A 90 12.70 -1.08 2.96
N TRP A 91 12.81 -1.38 4.25
CA TRP A 91 13.29 -2.62 4.94
C TRP A 91 13.54 -3.91 4.11
N SER A 92 12.75 -4.18 3.08
CA SER A 92 12.89 -5.28 2.12
C SER A 92 14.01 -5.17 1.08
N GLY A 93 14.70 -4.03 0.93
CA GLY A 93 15.78 -3.90 -0.08
C GLY A 93 15.29 -3.80 -1.54
N LEU A 94 13.97 -3.79 -1.77
CA LEU A 94 13.35 -3.77 -3.08
C LEU A 94 12.62 -2.44 -3.30
N GLY A 95 12.98 -1.77 -4.39
CA GLY A 95 12.26 -0.63 -4.93
C GLY A 95 10.92 -1.02 -5.56
N SER A 96 10.09 -0.02 -5.84
CA SER A 96 8.87 -0.23 -6.62
C SER A 96 9.19 -0.21 -8.12
N THR A 97 8.43 -0.94 -8.92
CA THR A 97 8.48 -0.89 -10.38
C THR A 97 7.36 0.01 -10.87
N GLN A 98 7.68 0.97 -11.74
CA GLN A 98 6.67 1.76 -12.44
C GLN A 98 5.96 0.88 -13.48
N VAL A 99 4.63 0.93 -13.50
CA VAL A 99 3.79 0.11 -14.38
C VAL A 99 2.77 0.96 -15.12
N ASN A 100 2.13 0.37 -16.13
CA ASN A 100 1.01 1.03 -16.78
C ASN A 100 -0.30 0.84 -16.00
N LYS A 101 -1.32 1.63 -16.36
CA LYS A 101 -2.65 1.58 -15.72
C LYS A 101 -3.31 0.20 -15.78
N LYS A 102 -3.13 -0.54 -16.88
CA LYS A 102 -3.76 -1.85 -17.07
C LYS A 102 -3.20 -2.85 -16.07
N GLU A 103 -1.89 -2.97 -16.00
CA GLU A 103 -1.18 -3.84 -15.04
C GLU A 103 -1.56 -3.52 -13.60
N TYR A 104 -1.60 -2.22 -13.27
CA TYR A 104 -2.03 -1.75 -11.96
C TYR A 104 -3.45 -2.19 -11.60
N LEU A 105 -4.41 -1.98 -12.52
CA LEU A 105 -5.82 -2.31 -12.27
C LEU A 105 -6.07 -3.82 -12.19
N GLU A 106 -5.39 -4.62 -13.01
CA GLU A 106 -5.48 -6.09 -12.97
C GLU A 106 -5.01 -6.62 -11.60
N LEU A 107 -3.88 -6.13 -11.10
CA LEU A 107 -3.39 -6.54 -9.79
C LEU A 107 -4.29 -6.00 -8.66
N ARG A 108 -4.75 -4.76 -8.76
CA ARG A 108 -5.67 -4.14 -7.79
C ARG A 108 -6.95 -4.97 -7.64
N GLU A 109 -7.56 -5.40 -8.75
CA GLU A 109 -8.75 -6.25 -8.73
C GLU A 109 -8.47 -7.58 -8.02
N HIS A 110 -7.35 -8.22 -8.35
CA HIS A 110 -6.92 -9.47 -7.72
C HIS A 110 -6.76 -9.34 -6.20
N LEU A 111 -6.11 -8.26 -5.74
CA LEU A 111 -5.92 -7.98 -4.31
C LEU A 111 -7.24 -7.76 -3.58
N MET A 112 -8.16 -7.03 -4.20
CA MET A 112 -9.49 -6.80 -3.63
C MET A 112 -10.31 -8.08 -3.54
N ASP A 113 -10.15 -9.01 -4.49
CA ASP A 113 -10.83 -10.30 -4.45
C ASP A 113 -10.24 -11.24 -3.40
N ILE A 114 -8.92 -11.25 -3.19
CA ILE A 114 -8.30 -11.94 -2.06
C ILE A 114 -8.86 -11.39 -0.75
N TYR A 115 -8.91 -10.06 -0.61
CA TYR A 115 -9.48 -9.42 0.57
C TYR A 115 -10.93 -9.83 0.81
N LYS A 116 -11.81 -9.75 -0.19
CA LYS A 116 -13.22 -10.18 -0.05
C LYS A 116 -13.35 -11.64 0.41
N LYS A 117 -12.52 -12.55 -0.14
CA LYS A 117 -12.53 -13.97 0.24
C LYS A 117 -12.05 -14.22 1.66
N LYS A 118 -11.10 -13.41 2.15
CA LYS A 118 -10.47 -13.56 3.47
C LYS A 118 -11.08 -12.67 4.57
N MET A 119 -11.89 -11.69 4.20
CA MET A 119 -12.60 -10.77 5.10
C MET A 119 -13.72 -11.49 5.88
N CYS A 120 -14.26 -12.59 5.36
CA CYS A 120 -15.16 -13.47 6.10
C CYS A 120 -14.36 -14.27 7.14
N LEU A 121 -13.95 -13.58 8.22
CA LEU A 121 -13.68 -14.26 9.48
C LEU A 121 -14.96 -15.02 9.84
N ASP A 122 -14.85 -16.31 10.07
CA ASP A 122 -15.94 -17.08 10.67
C ASP A 122 -16.09 -16.59 12.12
N PHE A 123 -17.03 -15.66 12.32
CA PHE A 123 -17.30 -15.08 13.65
C PHE A 123 -17.75 -16.15 14.65
N ASP A 124 -18.22 -17.32 14.19
CA ASP A 124 -18.57 -18.44 15.05
C ASP A 124 -17.32 -19.08 15.69
N THR A 125 -16.13 -18.82 15.15
CA THR A 125 -14.84 -19.27 15.74
C THR A 125 -14.25 -18.28 16.74
N ILE A 126 -14.79 -17.05 16.81
CA ILE A 126 -14.31 -16.01 17.71
C ILE A 126 -15.11 -16.12 19.01
N LYS A 127 -14.47 -16.68 20.05
CA LYS A 127 -15.04 -16.72 21.39
C LYS A 127 -15.46 -15.31 21.84
N SER A 128 -16.65 -15.25 22.42
CA SER A 128 -17.19 -13.99 22.94
C SER A 128 -16.30 -13.42 24.04
N LYS A 129 -16.34 -12.09 24.25
CA LYS A 129 -15.58 -11.44 25.33
C LYS A 129 -15.88 -12.05 26.72
N SER A 130 -17.09 -12.57 26.92
CA SER A 130 -17.53 -13.28 28.12
C SER A 130 -16.88 -14.67 28.32
N GLU A 131 -16.28 -15.26 27.29
CA GLU A 131 -15.58 -16.56 27.38
C GLU A 131 -14.05 -16.39 27.54
N THR A 132 -13.55 -15.16 27.46
CA THR A 132 -12.10 -14.85 27.53
C THR A 132 -11.78 -14.09 28.81
N ASP A 133 -12.34 -14.52 29.94
CA ASP A 133 -12.07 -13.95 31.25
C ASP A 133 -10.63 -14.32 31.67
N LEU A 134 -9.68 -13.44 31.38
CA LEU A 134 -8.27 -13.51 31.80
C LEU A 134 -8.09 -13.16 33.30
N THR A 135 -9.16 -13.22 34.11
CA THR A 135 -9.13 -12.88 35.53
C THR A 135 -8.78 -14.05 36.46
N SER A 136 -8.40 -15.21 35.94
CA SER A 136 -7.80 -16.27 36.77
C SER A 136 -6.27 -16.15 36.80
N LYS A 137 -5.75 -15.17 37.56
CA LYS A 137 -4.46 -15.17 38.29
C LYS A 137 -4.00 -13.73 38.60
N ILE A 138 -4.46 -13.19 39.73
CA ILE A 138 -3.64 -12.36 40.63
C ILE A 138 -3.85 -12.94 42.03
#